data_AF-A0AAN4YC15-F1
#
_entry.id   AF-A0AAN4YC15-F1
#
_cell.length_a   1.000
_cell.length_b   1.000
_cell.length_c   1.000
_cell.angle_alpha   90.00
_cell.angle_beta   90.00
_cell.angle_gamma   90.00
#
_symmetry.space_group_name_H-M   'P 1'
#
loop_
_entity.id
_entity.type
_entity.pdbx_description
1 polymer ?
#
loop_
_entity_poly.entity_id
_entity_poly.type
_entity_poly.pdbx_seq_one_letter_code
_entity_poly.pdbx_strand_id
1 'polypeptide(L)'
;MLSLVHGLCECVSILGPLLGGGHSVLQGDHGFAADSLVSAKVALHNGTVVTASATENEDLFWGLRGAGHNLGIVLEFEVKVYDIHPDPWTFMTLVYEADRIEEYFEAWNELEDTIADPGLVVLNGYYRNLPEINAEKVNN
;
A
#
# COMPACT_ATOMS: atom_id res chain seq x y z
N MET A 1 -8.59 -17.06 -6.44
CA MET A 1 -8.03 -17.13 -5.07
C MET A 1 -8.47 -15.87 -4.36
N LEU A 2 -9.11 -15.96 -3.19
CA LEU A 2 -9.57 -14.75 -2.49
C LEU A 2 -8.40 -13.99 -1.89
N SER A 3 -8.32 -12.69 -2.15
CA SER A 3 -7.36 -11.76 -1.55
C SER A 3 -8.01 -10.43 -1.20
N LEU A 4 -7.43 -9.71 -0.26
CA LEU A 4 -7.78 -8.30 0.02
C LEU A 4 -6.71 -7.38 -0.56
N VAL A 5 -7.05 -6.11 -0.74
CA VAL A 5 -6.08 -5.09 -1.20
C VAL A 5 -5.17 -4.71 -0.02
N HIS A 6 -3.90 -5.13 -0.07
CA HIS A 6 -2.91 -4.82 0.96
C HIS A 6 -1.50 -4.57 0.38
N GLY A 7 -0.58 -4.11 1.23
CA GLY A 7 0.80 -3.84 0.87
C GLY A 7 1.61 -5.10 0.54
N LEU A 8 2.74 -4.93 -0.15
CA LEU A 8 3.57 -6.03 -0.64
C LEU A 8 4.41 -6.73 0.44
N CYS A 9 4.81 -6.01 1.49
CA CYS A 9 5.70 -6.54 2.51
C CYS A 9 4.92 -7.40 3.52
N GLU A 10 5.25 -8.69 3.58
CA GLU A 10 4.61 -9.70 4.45
C GLU A 10 4.63 -9.38 5.95
N CYS A 11 5.60 -8.58 6.42
CA CYS A 11 5.72 -8.21 7.83
C CYS A 11 4.87 -7.01 8.23
N VAL A 12 4.27 -6.29 7.28
CA VAL A 12 3.49 -5.10 7.55
C VAL A 12 2.05 -5.50 7.86
N SER A 13 1.47 -4.91 8.92
CA SER A 13 0.06 -5.12 9.24
C SER A 13 -0.86 -4.66 8.10
N ILE A 14 -2.02 -5.29 7.95
CA ILE A 14 -3.04 -4.84 6.98
C ILE A 14 -3.59 -3.46 7.37
N LEU A 15 -3.90 -3.27 8.65
CA LEU A 15 -4.67 -2.13 9.14
C LEU A 15 -3.91 -0.80 9.10
N GLY A 16 -2.62 -0.79 9.46
CA GLY A 16 -1.84 0.44 9.50
C GLY A 16 -1.82 1.22 8.17
N PRO A 17 -1.37 0.59 7.06
CA PRO A 17 -1.42 1.19 5.73
C PRO A 17 -2.84 1.49 5.26
N LEU A 18 -3.81 0.60 5.53
CA LEU A 18 -5.21 0.81 5.16
C LEU A 18 -5.74 2.13 5.71
N LEU A 19 -5.44 2.46 6.97
CA LEU A 19 -5.89 3.71 7.58
C LEU A 19 -5.29 4.97 6.94
N GLY A 20 -4.14 4.84 6.27
CA GLY A 20 -3.47 5.91 5.54
C GLY A 20 -3.71 5.90 4.02
N GLY A 21 -4.55 5.00 3.52
CA GLY A 21 -4.72 4.74 2.08
C GLY A 21 -4.34 3.31 1.73
N GLY A 22 -3.03 3.02 1.73
CA GLY A 22 -2.50 1.67 1.55
C GLY A 22 -2.38 1.25 0.08
N HIS A 23 -1.17 1.38 -0.45
CA HIS A 23 -0.81 0.95 -1.80
C HIS A 23 -0.75 -0.56 -1.93
N SER A 24 -1.18 -1.07 -3.10
CA SER A 24 -1.18 -2.48 -3.42
C SER A 24 -0.89 -2.69 -4.90
N VAL A 25 -0.42 -3.88 -5.23
CA VAL A 25 -0.40 -4.34 -6.63
C VAL A 25 -1.80 -4.50 -7.22
N LEU A 26 -2.83 -4.66 -6.39
CA LEU A 26 -4.23 -4.73 -6.80
C LEU A 26 -4.89 -3.36 -6.96
N GLN A 27 -4.16 -2.26 -6.74
CA GLN A 27 -4.78 -0.93 -6.63
C GLN A 27 -5.36 -0.42 -7.95
N GLY A 28 -4.81 -0.85 -9.09
CA GLY A 28 -5.34 -0.52 -10.41
C GLY A 28 -6.76 -1.06 -10.62
N ASP A 29 -7.01 -2.29 -10.18
CA ASP A 29 -8.30 -2.97 -10.35
C ASP A 29 -9.32 -2.64 -9.24
N HIS A 30 -8.84 -2.38 -8.02
CA HIS A 30 -9.68 -2.38 -6.82
C HIS A 30 -9.55 -1.14 -5.94
N GLY A 31 -8.76 -0.14 -6.34
CA GLY A 31 -8.49 1.06 -5.55
C GLY A 31 -7.49 0.81 -4.42
N PHE A 32 -7.29 1.78 -3.53
CA PHE A 32 -6.40 1.60 -2.38
C PHE A 32 -7.03 0.67 -1.33
N ALA A 33 -6.22 0.18 -0.39
CA ALA A 33 -6.71 -0.66 0.71
C ALA A 33 -7.85 0.04 1.49
N ALA A 34 -7.77 1.36 1.64
CA ALA A 34 -8.79 2.21 2.25
C ALA A 34 -10.15 2.14 1.54
N ASP A 35 -10.18 1.98 0.21
CA ASP A 35 -11.42 1.88 -0.58
C ASP A 35 -12.15 0.54 -0.34
N SER A 36 -11.43 -0.43 0.23
CA SER A 36 -11.96 -1.73 0.61
C SER A 36 -12.60 -1.76 2.00
N LEU A 37 -12.41 -0.72 2.84
CA LEU A 37 -12.99 -0.68 4.18
C LEU A 37 -14.53 -0.61 4.11
N VAL A 38 -15.21 -1.48 4.86
CA VAL A 38 -16.68 -1.56 4.95
C VAL A 38 -17.16 -0.96 6.26
N SER A 39 -16.54 -1.36 7.37
CA SER A 39 -16.86 -0.85 8.71
C SER A 39 -15.67 -0.98 9.65
N ALA A 40 -15.67 -0.22 10.74
CA ALA A 40 -14.68 -0.32 11.80
C ALA A 40 -15.29 -0.04 13.18
N LYS A 41 -14.94 -0.84 14.18
CA LYS A 41 -15.24 -0.58 15.59
C LYS A 41 -14.08 0.18 16.21
N VAL A 42 -14.33 1.38 16.73
CA VAL A 42 -13.28 2.31 17.15
C VAL A 42 -13.48 2.75 18.59
N ALA A 43 -12.44 2.60 19.41
CA ALA A 43 -12.36 3.24 20.72
C ALA A 43 -11.85 4.67 20.56
N LEU A 44 -12.65 5.64 21.00
CA LEU A 44 -12.36 7.06 20.91
C LEU A 44 -11.65 7.58 22.16
N HIS A 45 -11.12 8.81 22.07
CA HIS A 45 -10.37 9.47 23.12
C HIS A 45 -11.14 9.66 24.44
N ASN A 46 -12.48 9.68 24.40
CA ASN A 46 -13.36 9.82 25.55
C ASN A 46 -13.73 8.47 26.19
N GLY A 47 -13.17 7.36 25.70
CA GLY A 47 -13.43 6.00 26.19
C GLY A 47 -14.67 5.33 25.61
N THR A 48 -15.45 5.98 24.74
CA THR A 48 -16.59 5.34 24.07
C THR A 48 -16.13 4.48 22.90
N VAL A 49 -16.85 3.40 22.63
CA VAL A 49 -16.65 2.54 21.45
C VAL A 49 -17.81 2.73 20.49
N VAL A 50 -17.51 3.08 19.25
CA VAL A 50 -18.50 3.36 18.20
C VAL A 50 -18.21 2.52 16.96
N THR A 51 -19.22 2.33 16.09
CA THR A 51 -19.03 1.74 14.76
C THR A 51 -19.03 2.84 13.71
N ALA A 52 -17.98 2.87 12.90
CA ALA A 52 -17.85 3.76 11.74
C ALA A 52 -18.12 2.95 10.46
N SER A 53 -19.05 3.41 9.64
CA SER A 53 -19.40 2.82 8.34
C SER A 53 -19.95 3.89 7.40
N ALA A 54 -20.32 3.50 6.18
CA ALA A 54 -20.98 4.40 5.23
C ALA A 54 -22.37 4.90 5.67
N THR A 55 -22.94 4.38 6.76
CA THR A 55 -24.27 4.76 7.28
C THR A 55 -24.29 5.04 8.79
N GLU A 56 -23.15 5.00 9.46
CA GLU A 56 -23.02 5.23 10.90
C GLU A 56 -21.67 5.90 11.19
N ASN A 57 -21.66 7.04 11.89
CA ASN A 57 -20.45 7.84 12.13
C ASN A 57 -19.65 8.07 10.81
N GLU A 58 -20.34 8.55 9.77
CA GLU A 58 -19.83 8.64 8.39
C GLU A 58 -18.60 9.54 8.25
N ASP A 59 -18.49 10.57 9.07
CA ASP A 59 -17.36 11.49 9.17
C ASP A 59 -16.11 10.78 9.70
N LEU A 60 -16.27 9.99 10.77
CA LEU A 60 -15.21 9.12 11.28
C LEU A 60 -14.82 8.08 10.23
N PHE A 61 -15.80 7.45 9.57
CA PHE A 61 -15.55 6.46 8.52
C PHE A 61 -14.79 7.04 7.32
N TRP A 62 -15.11 8.26 6.91
CA TRP A 62 -14.34 8.99 5.90
C TRP A 62 -12.91 9.23 6.38
N GLY A 63 -12.74 9.70 7.62
CA GLY A 63 -11.42 9.99 8.18
C GLY A 63 -10.52 8.75 8.34
N LEU A 64 -11.08 7.61 8.73
CA LEU A 64 -10.34 6.35 8.84
C LEU A 64 -9.77 5.86 7.50
N ARG A 65 -10.24 6.38 6.36
CA ARG A 65 -9.79 5.99 5.02
C ARG A 65 -8.74 6.96 4.46
N GLY A 66 -7.81 7.43 5.30
CA GLY A 66 -6.69 8.27 4.87
C GLY A 66 -5.99 9.06 5.97
N ALA A 67 -6.64 9.34 7.10
CA ALA A 67 -6.04 10.13 8.18
C ALA A 67 -5.11 9.31 9.10
N GLY A 68 -4.87 8.04 8.80
CA GLY A 68 -4.05 7.14 9.62
C GLY A 68 -4.69 6.83 10.97
N HIS A 69 -3.85 6.63 11.99
CA HIS A 69 -4.27 6.23 13.34
C HIS A 69 -4.73 7.39 14.24
N ASN A 70 -5.02 8.57 13.67
CA ASN A 70 -5.27 9.80 14.44
C ASN A 70 -6.65 9.86 15.11
N LEU A 71 -7.62 9.07 14.65
CA LEU A 71 -9.04 9.24 15.02
C LEU A 71 -9.53 8.26 16.07
N GLY A 72 -8.64 7.43 16.63
CA GLY A 72 -8.97 6.45 17.65
C GLY A 72 -8.24 5.13 17.43
N ILE A 73 -8.55 4.16 18.29
CA ILE A 73 -7.99 2.81 18.22
C ILE A 73 -9.01 1.91 17.55
N VAL A 74 -8.70 1.40 16.37
CA VAL A 74 -9.54 0.41 15.68
C VAL A 74 -9.37 -0.94 16.37
N LEU A 75 -10.48 -1.47 16.88
CA LEU A 75 -10.55 -2.75 17.59
C LEU A 75 -10.93 -3.90 16.66
N GLU A 76 -11.76 -3.61 15.67
CA GLU A 76 -12.31 -4.56 14.70
C GLU A 76 -12.57 -3.81 13.39
N PHE A 77 -12.43 -4.48 12.25
CA PHE A 77 -12.71 -3.90 10.95
C PHE A 77 -13.21 -4.96 9.98
N GLU A 78 -14.06 -4.54 9.05
CA GLU A 78 -14.55 -5.35 7.95
C GLU A 78 -14.04 -4.76 6.63
N VAL A 79 -13.54 -5.62 5.76
CA VAL A 79 -12.99 -5.24 4.44
C VAL A 79 -13.55 -6.13 3.35
N LYS A 80 -13.62 -5.58 2.14
CA LYS A 80 -13.91 -6.34 0.93
C LYS A 80 -12.76 -7.32 0.63
N VAL A 81 -13.13 -8.47 0.11
CA VAL A 81 -12.21 -9.47 -0.45
C VAL A 81 -12.62 -9.73 -1.89
N TYR A 82 -11.63 -9.95 -2.75
CA TYR A 82 -11.78 -10.06 -4.19
C TYR A 82 -11.29 -11.42 -4.65
N ASP A 83 -11.97 -12.01 -5.64
CA ASP A 83 -11.51 -13.25 -6.26
C ASP A 83 -10.47 -12.92 -7.33
N ILE A 84 -9.20 -13.07 -6.95
CA ILE A 84 -8.08 -12.82 -7.85
C ILE A 84 -7.89 -14.08 -8.70
N HIS A 85 -8.21 -13.95 -9.99
CA HIS A 85 -7.94 -14.97 -10.97
C HIS A 85 -6.44 -15.00 -11.30
N PRO A 86 -5.87 -16.17 -11.60
CA PRO A 86 -4.50 -16.30 -12.09
C PRO A 86 -4.43 -15.84 -13.56
N ASP A 87 -4.77 -14.58 -13.82
CA ASP A 87 -4.33 -13.95 -15.07
C ASP A 87 -2.79 -13.84 -15.06
N PRO A 88 -2.12 -13.67 -16.21
CA PRO A 88 -0.67 -13.62 -16.25
C PRO A 88 -0.16 -12.29 -15.65
N TRP A 89 0.14 -12.31 -14.36
CA TRP A 89 0.91 -11.25 -13.72
C TRP A 89 2.34 -11.29 -14.27
N THR A 90 2.83 -10.15 -14.76
CA THR A 90 4.23 -10.00 -15.16
C THR A 90 4.94 -9.16 -14.11
N PHE A 91 5.98 -9.72 -13.51
CA PHE A 91 6.86 -9.00 -12.59
C PHE A 91 8.24 -8.84 -13.24
N MET A 92 8.78 -7.62 -13.21
CA MET A 92 10.11 -7.31 -13.70
C MET A 92 10.88 -6.55 -12.64
N THR A 93 12.12 -6.96 -12.38
CA THR A 93 13.04 -6.25 -11.49
C THR A 93 14.23 -5.76 -12.29
N LEU A 94 14.45 -4.45 -12.29
CA LEU A 94 15.63 -3.82 -12.87
C LEU A 94 16.57 -3.42 -11.73
N VAL A 95 17.86 -3.72 -11.91
CA VAL A 95 18.91 -3.33 -10.97
C VAL A 95 20.00 -2.63 -11.77
N TYR A 96 20.28 -1.38 -11.41
CA TYR A 96 21.23 -0.52 -12.10
C TYR A 96 21.92 0.41 -11.10
N GLU A 97 23.04 0.99 -11.49
CA GLU A 97 23.78 1.97 -10.71
C GLU A 97 23.10 3.35 -10.74
N ALA A 98 23.43 4.21 -9.78
CA ALA A 98 22.76 5.51 -9.64
C ALA A 98 22.93 6.44 -10.87
N ASP A 99 23.93 6.20 -11.72
CA ASP A 99 24.18 6.92 -12.97
C ASP A 99 23.18 6.60 -14.10
N ARG A 100 22.33 5.57 -13.92
CA ARG A 100 21.27 5.19 -14.87
C ARG A 100 19.89 5.69 -14.48
N ILE A 101 19.79 6.50 -13.42
CA ILE A 101 18.51 6.95 -12.90
C ILE A 101 17.74 7.79 -13.92
N GLU A 102 18.41 8.69 -14.65
CA GLU A 102 17.74 9.50 -15.68
C GLU A 102 17.24 8.63 -16.83
N GLU A 103 18.10 7.76 -17.38
CA GLU A 103 17.74 6.83 -18.48
C GLU A 103 16.54 5.95 -18.09
N TYR A 104 16.49 5.51 -16.83
CA TYR A 104 15.37 4.73 -16.31
C TYR A 104 14.05 5.52 -16.28
N PHE A 105 14.06 6.75 -15.78
CA PHE A 105 12.84 7.57 -15.73
C PHE A 105 12.39 8.01 -17.12
N GLU A 106 13.31 8.24 -18.06
CA GLU A 106 12.98 8.47 -19.47
C GLU A 106 12.26 7.27 -20.07
N ALA A 107 12.83 6.06 -19.92
CA ALA A 107 12.19 4.84 -20.40
C ALA A 107 10.84 4.57 -19.72
N TRP A 108 10.70 4.90 -18.43
CA TRP A 108 9.43 4.79 -17.72
C TRP A 108 8.37 5.73 -18.28
N ASN A 109 8.71 6.99 -18.54
CA ASN A 109 7.78 7.96 -19.10
C ASN A 109 7.31 7.54 -20.50
N GLU A 110 8.22 7.05 -21.36
CA GLU A 110 7.85 6.50 -22.68
C GLU A 110 6.95 5.27 -22.57
N LEU A 111 7.20 4.42 -21.58
CA LEU A 111 6.37 3.25 -21.32
C LEU A 111 4.96 3.67 -20.86
N GLU A 112 4.85 4.61 -19.93
CA GLU A 112 3.57 5.11 -19.41
C GLU A 112 2.69 5.67 -20.54
N ASP A 113 3.28 6.38 -21.50
CA ASP A 113 2.58 6.91 -22.68
C ASP A 113 2.09 5.82 -23.66
N THR A 114 2.61 4.59 -23.56
CA THR A 114 2.34 3.50 -24.51
C THR A 114 1.53 2.34 -23.94
N ILE A 115 1.41 2.23 -22.62
CA ILE A 115 0.60 1.20 -21.97
C ILE A 115 -0.90 1.52 -22.14
N ALA A 116 -1.70 0.51 -22.48
CA ALA A 116 -3.14 0.66 -22.69
C ALA A 116 -3.91 1.05 -21.41
N ASP A 117 -3.45 0.56 -20.26
CA ASP A 117 -3.98 0.89 -18.94
C ASP A 117 -2.83 1.12 -17.93
N PRO A 118 -2.33 2.35 -17.79
CA PRO A 118 -1.23 2.66 -16.87
C PRO A 118 -1.62 2.44 -15.41
N GLY A 119 -2.93 2.42 -15.07
CA GLY A 119 -3.41 2.16 -13.72
C GLY A 119 -3.12 0.74 -13.22
N LEU A 120 -2.92 -0.21 -14.13
CA LEU A 120 -2.58 -1.60 -13.81
C LEU A 120 -1.09 -1.82 -13.56
N VAL A 121 -0.24 -0.82 -13.83
CA VAL A 121 1.20 -0.94 -13.61
C VAL A 121 1.57 -0.32 -12.27
N VAL A 122 2.14 -1.14 -11.39
CA VAL A 122 2.61 -0.70 -10.08
C VAL A 122 4.12 -0.69 -10.06
N LEU A 123 4.68 0.51 -9.88
CA LEU A 123 6.11 0.70 -9.72
C LEU A 123 6.51 0.73 -8.24
N ASN A 124 7.46 -0.11 -7.87
CA ASN A 124 8.08 -0.10 -6.55
C ASN A 124 9.59 -0.26 -6.68
N GLY A 125 10.35 0.53 -5.91
CA GLY A 125 11.80 0.48 -5.91
C GLY A 125 12.37 1.19 -4.69
N TYR A 126 13.64 0.95 -4.41
CA TYR A 126 14.36 1.60 -3.31
C TYR A 126 15.82 1.80 -3.71
N TYR A 127 16.38 2.93 -3.29
CA TYR A 127 17.80 3.21 -3.45
C TYR A 127 18.58 2.55 -2.30
N ARG A 128 19.62 1.79 -2.63
CA ARG A 128 20.55 1.26 -1.64
C ARG A 128 21.87 2.00 -1.73
N ASN A 129 22.26 2.64 -0.64
CA ASN A 129 23.65 3.02 -0.44
C ASN A 129 24.38 1.78 0.11
N LEU A 130 25.31 1.23 -0.67
CA LEU A 130 26.16 0.13 -0.24
C LEU A 130 27.48 0.74 0.25
N PRO A 131 27.67 0.95 1.56
CA PRO A 131 28.94 1.45 2.06
C PRO A 131 30.04 0.44 1.77
N GLU A 132 31.24 0.94 1.48
CA GLU A 132 32.43 0.08 1.42
C GLU A 132 32.61 -0.63 2.76
N ILE A 133 32.89 -1.94 2.71
CA ILE A 133 33.19 -2.72 3.91
C ILE A 133 34.46 -2.15 4.54
N ASN A 134 34.32 -1.50 5.69
CA ASN A 134 35.47 -1.11 6.49
C ASN A 134 36.05 -2.38 7.14
N ALA A 135 37.07 -2.94 6.52
CA ALA A 135 37.76 -4.16 6.98
C ALA A 135 38.33 -4.04 8.41
N GLU A 136 38.57 -2.82 8.91
CA GLU A 136 39.06 -2.59 10.27
C GLU A 136 37.96 -2.77 11.34
N LYS A 137 36.69 -2.62 10.98
CA LYS A 137 35.54 -2.80 11.90
C LYS A 137 34.99 -4.22 11.96
N VAL A 138 35.37 -5.10 11.04
CA VAL A 138 34.89 -6.49 10.97
C VAL A 138 35.72 -7.43 11.86
N ASN A 139 36.94 -7.01 12.24
CA ASN A 139 37.90 -7.84 12.99
C ASN A 139 38.08 -7.45 14.47
N ASN A 140 37.20 -6.59 15.02
CA ASN A 140 37.13 -6.24 16.44
C ASN A 140 35.80 -6.71 17.03
#